data_AF-A0A2D4ZV06-F1
#
_entry.id   AF-A0A2D4ZV06-F1
#
_cell.length_a   1.000
_cell.length_b   1.000
_cell.length_c   1.000
_cell.angle_alpha   90.00
_cell.angle_beta   90.00
_cell.angle_gamma   90.00
#
_symmetry.space_group_name_H-M   'P 1'
#
loop_
_entity.id
_entity.type
_entity.pdbx_description
1 polymer ?
#
loop_
_entity_poly.entity_id
_entity_poly.type
_entity_poly.pdbx_seq_one_letter_code
_entity_poly.pdbx_strand_id
1 'polypeptide(L)'
;MKIKHSKYKNTGLLFELLVRRITSDTLSGKPSPASVILKKYFVNTELGKEYKLYESFFSKKGVSEVKASTTISIILESSKKLNKQKLRKEKYNLIKELKQHYNIEDIFKTKISEYKEIASLYKLIECYNSDLVNNPNELIDIKVNLMEYLTESSVDKDKVADTVLEEFGGYDKDLRVLTYKILLEKFNSKYSELNSNQKRILREYINSIDSTSYLKEFYNKEVAQLHIQLTERSKTINDKVLKIKLDEVKKFLTPLSKTDKVSSENLVDLLQFYSLTEKLN
;
A
#
# COMPACT_ATOMS: atom_id res chain seq x y z
N MET A 1 5.33 12.08 13.33
CA MET A 1 5.17 13.24 12.40
C MET A 1 4.96 12.69 10.98
N LYS A 2 3.92 13.12 10.26
CA LYS A 2 3.62 12.64 8.89
C LYS A 2 4.68 13.14 7.90
N ILE A 3 5.27 12.27 7.09
CA ILE A 3 6.25 12.67 6.06
C ILE A 3 5.50 13.43 4.97
N LYS A 4 5.71 14.76 4.93
CA LYS A 4 5.15 15.63 3.90
C LYS A 4 6.13 15.73 2.74
N HIS A 5 5.60 15.77 1.52
CA HIS A 5 6.42 16.10 0.35
C HIS A 5 6.99 17.52 0.50
N SER A 6 8.28 17.67 0.25
CA SER A 6 8.95 18.97 0.25
C SER A 6 9.58 19.20 -1.11
N LYS A 7 9.07 20.21 -1.84
CA LYS A 7 9.61 20.57 -3.16
C LYS A 7 11.11 20.88 -3.12
N TYR A 8 11.58 21.49 -2.02
CA TYR A 8 12.97 21.86 -1.79
C TYR A 8 13.90 20.68 -1.49
N LYS A 9 13.36 19.49 -1.18
CA LYS A 9 14.13 18.30 -0.82
C LYS A 9 14.00 17.16 -1.82
N ASN A 10 13.09 17.27 -2.78
CA ASN A 10 12.82 16.25 -3.77
C ASN A 10 13.79 16.37 -4.95
N THR A 11 14.75 15.46 -5.02
CA THR A 11 15.83 15.51 -6.01
C THR A 11 15.35 15.34 -7.45
N GLY A 12 14.41 14.43 -7.70
CA GLY A 12 13.82 14.28 -9.03
C GLY A 12 13.14 15.57 -9.49
N LEU A 13 12.38 16.20 -8.60
CA LEU A 13 11.74 17.47 -8.87
C LEU A 13 12.74 18.59 -9.14
N LEU A 14 13.79 18.71 -8.32
CA LEU A 14 14.81 19.75 -8.48
C LEU A 14 15.57 19.60 -9.80
N PHE A 15 15.88 18.37 -10.21
CA PHE A 15 16.50 18.11 -11.51
C PHE A 15 15.58 18.53 -12.66
N GLU A 16 14.32 18.07 -12.65
CA GLU A 16 13.35 18.38 -13.71
C GLU A 16 13.15 19.90 -13.87
N LEU A 17 13.07 20.62 -12.76
CA LEU A 17 12.95 22.08 -12.76
C LEU A 17 14.18 22.77 -13.36
N LEU A 18 15.38 22.28 -13.06
CA LEU A 18 16.61 22.80 -13.66
C LEU A 18 16.66 22.53 -15.16
N VAL A 19 16.30 21.33 -15.62
CA VAL A 19 16.27 21.00 -17.05
C VAL A 19 15.31 21.91 -17.80
N ARG A 20 14.07 22.07 -17.31
CA ARG A 20 13.10 22.99 -17.92
C ARG A 20 13.58 24.43 -17.91
N ARG A 21 14.28 24.86 -16.86
CA ARG A 21 14.87 26.20 -16.79
C ARG A 21 15.95 26.39 -17.85
N ILE A 22 16.85 25.42 -18.01
CA ILE A 22 17.86 25.43 -19.06
C ILE A 22 17.18 25.53 -20.43
N THR A 23 16.18 24.69 -20.70
CA THR A 23 15.42 24.75 -21.96
C THR A 23 14.81 26.13 -22.18
N SER A 24 14.15 26.72 -21.17
CA SER A 24 13.54 28.04 -21.27
C SER A 24 14.56 29.15 -21.53
N ASP A 25 15.70 29.14 -20.82
CA ASP A 25 16.77 30.12 -20.99
C ASP A 25 17.38 30.00 -22.40
N THR A 26 17.65 28.77 -22.85
CA THR A 26 18.18 28.47 -24.19
C THR A 26 17.22 28.94 -25.29
N LEU A 27 15.92 28.63 -25.17
CA LEU A 27 14.91 29.10 -26.14
C LEU A 27 14.76 30.63 -26.15
N SER A 28 15.09 31.29 -25.03
CA SER A 28 15.07 32.75 -24.91
C SER A 28 16.38 33.42 -25.33
N GLY A 29 17.37 32.66 -25.81
CA GLY A 29 18.69 33.18 -26.18
C GLY A 29 19.51 33.73 -25.00
N LYS A 30 19.15 33.36 -23.76
CA LYS A 30 19.82 33.85 -22.54
C LYS A 30 20.87 32.85 -22.06
N PRO A 31 21.99 33.31 -21.48
CA PRO A 31 22.89 32.42 -20.76
C PRO A 31 22.14 31.76 -19.60
N SER A 32 22.35 30.47 -19.39
CA SER A 32 21.65 29.71 -18.35
C SER A 32 22.60 29.31 -17.21
N PRO A 33 22.65 30.06 -16.10
CA PRO A 33 23.32 29.63 -14.87
C PRO A 33 22.87 28.23 -14.40
N ALA A 34 21.66 27.80 -14.78
CA ALA A 34 21.11 26.51 -14.39
C ALA A 34 21.90 25.34 -14.98
N SER A 35 22.53 25.51 -16.15
CA SER A 35 23.41 24.48 -16.75
C SER A 35 24.66 24.23 -15.90
N VAL A 36 25.28 25.31 -15.40
CA VAL A 36 26.45 25.23 -14.51
C VAL A 36 26.06 24.61 -13.17
N ILE A 37 24.94 25.05 -12.59
CA ILE A 37 24.39 24.51 -11.34
C ILE A 37 24.08 23.01 -11.51
N LEU A 38 23.43 22.61 -12.60
CA LEU A 38 23.09 21.21 -12.85
C LEU A 38 24.35 20.35 -12.91
N LYS A 39 25.38 20.75 -13.68
CA LYS A 39 26.65 20.01 -13.72
C LYS A 39 27.30 19.92 -12.34
N LYS A 40 27.34 21.01 -11.59
CA LYS A 40 27.96 21.08 -10.27
C LYS A 40 27.31 20.15 -9.24
N TYR A 41 25.99 20.05 -9.25
CA TYR A 41 25.24 19.31 -8.23
C TYR A 41 24.79 17.91 -8.62
N PHE A 42 24.76 17.57 -9.91
CA PHE A 42 24.27 16.26 -10.37
C PHE A 42 25.34 15.38 -11.03
N VAL A 43 26.56 15.88 -11.25
CA VAL A 43 27.68 15.07 -11.76
C VAL A 43 28.58 14.63 -10.62
N ASN A 44 28.80 13.32 -10.47
CA ASN A 44 29.70 12.72 -9.47
C ASN A 44 29.42 13.13 -8.00
N THR A 45 28.18 13.48 -7.68
CA THR A 45 27.72 13.91 -6.34
C THR A 45 26.78 12.89 -5.71
N GLU A 46 26.46 13.04 -4.43
CA GLU A 46 25.48 12.17 -3.79
C GLU A 46 24.06 12.44 -4.30
N LEU A 47 23.75 13.70 -4.59
CA LEU A 47 22.52 14.15 -5.22
C LEU A 47 22.37 13.59 -6.64
N GLY A 48 23.46 13.51 -7.40
CA GLY A 48 23.50 12.86 -8.72
C GLY A 48 23.19 11.36 -8.62
N LYS A 49 23.73 10.67 -7.62
CA LYS A 49 23.39 9.26 -7.36
C LYS A 49 21.92 9.08 -6.98
N GLU A 50 21.36 9.95 -6.13
CA GLU A 50 19.94 9.91 -5.80
C GLU A 50 19.09 10.17 -7.05
N TYR A 51 19.45 11.14 -7.88
CA TYR A 51 18.75 11.40 -9.15
C TYR A 51 18.76 10.19 -10.08
N LYS A 52 19.86 9.42 -10.15
CA LYS A 52 19.89 8.19 -10.96
C LYS A 52 18.84 7.16 -10.55
N LEU A 53 18.42 7.14 -9.28
CA LEU A 53 17.29 6.32 -8.84
C LEU A 53 15.98 6.80 -9.47
N TYR A 54 15.72 8.12 -9.49
CA TYR A 54 14.57 8.70 -10.19
C TYR A 54 14.63 8.39 -11.69
N GLU A 55 15.78 8.63 -12.33
CA GLU A 55 15.97 8.35 -13.76
C GLU A 55 15.66 6.87 -14.11
N SER A 56 16.12 5.92 -13.28
CA SER A 56 15.84 4.49 -13.47
C SER A 56 14.37 4.11 -13.26
N PHE A 57 13.62 4.88 -12.48
CA PHE A 57 12.18 4.72 -12.33
C PHE A 57 11.45 5.24 -13.56
N PHE A 58 11.70 6.50 -13.92
CA PHE A 58 10.96 7.20 -14.98
C PHE A 58 11.31 6.73 -16.40
N SER A 59 12.43 6.02 -16.58
CA SER A 59 12.81 5.39 -17.85
C SER A 59 12.08 4.06 -18.12
N LYS A 60 11.32 3.52 -17.17
CA LYS A 60 10.54 2.29 -17.34
C LYS A 60 9.05 2.60 -17.38
N LYS A 61 8.35 2.04 -18.38
CA LYS A 61 6.89 2.07 -18.55
C LYS A 61 6.42 0.80 -19.25
N GLY A 62 5.14 0.47 -19.12
CA GLY A 62 4.52 -0.71 -19.74
C GLY A 62 5.13 -2.04 -19.27
N VAL A 63 5.61 -2.10 -18.02
CA VAL A 63 6.19 -3.33 -17.45
C VAL A 63 5.13 -4.16 -16.70
N SER A 64 5.38 -5.46 -16.49
CA SER A 64 4.48 -6.28 -15.67
C SER A 64 4.48 -5.85 -14.20
N GLU A 65 3.41 -6.15 -13.45
CA GLU A 65 3.30 -5.86 -12.01
C GLU A 65 4.51 -6.39 -11.21
N VAL A 66 4.97 -7.61 -11.52
CA VAL A 66 6.16 -8.21 -10.90
C VAL A 66 7.40 -7.35 -11.17
N LYS A 67 7.63 -6.95 -12.43
CA LYS A 67 8.76 -6.10 -12.80
C LYS A 67 8.67 -4.69 -12.19
N ALA A 68 7.45 -4.15 -12.06
CA ALA A 68 7.20 -2.87 -11.41
C ALA A 68 7.56 -2.94 -9.92
N SER A 69 7.06 -3.97 -9.22
CA SER A 69 7.36 -4.22 -7.81
C SER A 69 8.87 -4.40 -7.58
N THR A 70 9.52 -5.28 -8.34
CA THR A 70 10.98 -5.48 -8.26
C THR A 70 11.76 -4.20 -8.54
N THR A 71 11.33 -3.38 -9.50
CA THR A 71 11.98 -2.10 -9.80
C THR A 71 11.92 -1.16 -8.60
N ILE A 72 10.75 -1.02 -7.97
CA ILE A 72 10.56 -0.18 -6.78
C ILE A 72 11.45 -0.69 -5.64
N SER A 73 11.45 -2.00 -5.36
CA SER A 73 12.27 -2.57 -4.27
C SER A 73 13.78 -2.37 -4.50
N ILE A 74 14.27 -2.52 -5.74
CA ILE A 74 15.67 -2.24 -6.09
C ILE A 74 16.03 -0.77 -5.84
N ILE A 75 15.15 0.17 -6.20
CA ILE A 75 15.35 1.60 -5.96
C ILE A 75 15.42 1.88 -4.46
N LEU A 76 14.50 1.32 -3.68
CA LEU A 76 14.45 1.50 -2.23
C LEU A 76 15.71 0.95 -1.54
N GLU A 77 16.14 -0.26 -1.89
CA GLU A 77 17.37 -0.84 -1.36
C GLU A 77 18.62 -0.06 -1.77
N SER A 78 18.66 0.43 -3.02
CA SER A 78 19.75 1.26 -3.51
C SER A 78 19.81 2.61 -2.79
N SER A 79 18.66 3.16 -2.41
CA SER A 79 18.57 4.44 -1.68
C SER A 79 19.18 4.37 -0.28
N LYS A 80 19.16 3.20 0.39
CA LYS A 80 19.80 3.00 1.70
C LYS A 80 21.32 3.20 1.66
N LYS A 81 21.95 2.97 0.50
CA LYS A 81 23.40 3.09 0.31
C LYS A 81 23.87 4.55 0.17
N LEU A 82 22.94 5.50 0.06
CA LEU A 82 23.27 6.91 -0.10
C LEU A 82 23.74 7.54 1.22
N ASN A 83 24.76 8.39 1.15
CA ASN A 83 25.23 9.17 2.28
C ASN A 83 24.23 10.30 2.63
N LYS A 84 23.35 10.03 3.59
CA LYS A 84 22.26 10.94 4.01
C LYS A 84 22.76 12.32 4.45
N GLN A 85 23.90 12.40 5.14
CA GLN A 85 24.45 13.68 5.62
C GLN A 85 24.95 14.54 4.45
N LYS A 86 25.72 13.92 3.55
CA LYS A 86 26.21 14.58 2.33
C LYS A 86 25.05 15.03 1.45
N LEU A 87 24.05 14.17 1.27
CA LEU A 87 22.86 14.46 0.47
C LEU A 87 22.07 15.66 1.01
N ARG A 88 21.84 15.73 2.33
CA ARG A 88 21.17 16.89 2.96
C ARG A 88 21.94 18.20 2.72
N LYS A 89 23.27 18.16 2.84
CA LYS A 89 24.14 19.31 2.59
C LYS A 89 24.11 19.76 1.13
N GLU A 90 24.15 18.81 0.20
CA GLU A 90 24.07 19.09 -1.24
C GLU A 90 22.72 19.68 -1.64
N LYS A 91 21.60 19.13 -1.15
CA LYS A 91 20.25 19.69 -1.35
C LYS A 91 20.16 21.14 -0.85
N TYR A 92 20.65 21.40 0.36
CA TYR A 92 20.66 22.76 0.92
C TYR A 92 21.48 23.74 0.06
N ASN A 93 22.70 23.34 -0.32
CA ASN A 93 23.59 24.17 -1.12
C ASN A 93 23.02 24.44 -2.52
N LEU A 94 22.40 23.44 -3.15
CA LEU A 94 21.70 23.61 -4.43
C LEU A 94 20.61 24.69 -4.34
N ILE A 95 19.74 24.61 -3.33
CA ILE A 95 18.69 25.62 -3.13
C ILE A 95 19.29 27.00 -2.84
N LYS A 96 20.35 27.07 -2.04
CA LYS A 96 21.04 28.32 -1.72
C LYS A 96 21.59 28.99 -2.99
N GLU A 97 22.24 28.22 -3.87
CA GLU A 97 22.81 28.71 -5.12
C GLU A 97 21.72 29.07 -6.14
N LEU A 98 20.66 28.27 -6.25
CA LEU A 98 19.51 28.61 -7.10
C LEU A 98 18.90 29.97 -6.74
N LYS A 99 18.77 30.27 -5.44
CA LYS A 99 18.26 31.57 -4.96
C LYS A 99 19.17 32.75 -5.29
N GLN A 100 20.45 32.54 -5.59
CA GLN A 100 21.37 33.60 -6.00
C GLN A 100 21.16 34.03 -7.45
N HIS A 101 20.62 33.12 -8.28
CA HIS A 101 20.47 33.35 -9.72
C HIS A 101 19.01 33.51 -10.18
N TYR A 102 18.04 33.03 -9.39
CA TYR A 102 16.64 32.97 -9.79
C TYR A 102 15.68 33.28 -8.65
N ASN A 103 14.49 33.76 -9.02
CA ASN A 103 13.33 33.69 -8.15
C ASN A 103 12.88 32.22 -8.01
N ILE A 104 13.18 31.63 -6.86
CA ILE A 104 12.90 30.22 -6.59
C ILE A 104 11.40 29.91 -6.65
N GLU A 105 10.54 30.87 -6.29
CA GLU A 105 9.09 30.68 -6.28
C GLU A 105 8.55 30.48 -7.69
N ASP A 106 9.08 31.24 -8.66
CA ASP A 106 8.68 31.13 -10.05
C ASP A 106 9.15 29.82 -10.68
N ILE A 107 10.35 29.34 -10.30
CA ILE A 107 10.81 28.00 -10.69
C ILE A 107 9.80 26.95 -10.19
N PHE A 108 9.41 26.98 -8.92
CA PHE A 108 8.49 25.97 -8.35
C PHE A 108 7.03 26.05 -8.81
N LYS A 109 6.65 27.11 -9.54
CA LYS A 109 5.35 27.23 -10.24
C LYS A 109 5.35 26.54 -11.60
N THR A 110 6.52 26.13 -12.11
CA THR A 110 6.63 25.41 -13.39
C THR A 110 5.80 24.12 -13.35
N LYS A 111 4.93 23.94 -14.34
CA LYS A 111 4.12 22.72 -14.47
C LYS A 111 5.01 21.54 -14.84
N ILE A 112 4.79 20.41 -14.16
CA ILE A 112 5.48 19.14 -14.39
C ILE A 112 4.40 18.06 -14.52
N SER A 113 4.44 17.32 -15.61
CA SER A 113 3.42 16.33 -15.96
C SER A 113 3.38 15.20 -14.93
N GLU A 114 4.55 14.65 -14.57
CA GLU A 114 4.69 13.53 -13.62
C GLU A 114 4.90 14.00 -12.18
N TYR A 115 4.37 15.17 -11.80
CA TYR A 115 4.61 15.74 -10.47
C TYR A 115 4.12 14.81 -9.36
N LYS A 116 2.96 14.17 -9.56
CA LYS A 116 2.35 13.26 -8.58
C LYS A 116 3.28 12.09 -8.32
N GLU A 117 3.85 11.50 -9.36
CA GLU A 117 4.72 10.33 -9.31
C GLU A 117 6.08 10.69 -8.72
N ILE A 118 6.65 11.83 -9.11
CA ILE A 118 7.89 12.36 -8.53
C ILE A 118 7.71 12.61 -7.02
N ALA A 119 6.55 13.13 -6.61
CA ALA A 119 6.22 13.34 -5.21
C ALA A 119 6.01 12.03 -4.44
N SER A 120 5.34 11.05 -5.05
CA SER A 120 5.12 9.71 -4.51
C SER A 120 6.44 8.98 -4.29
N LEU A 121 7.33 8.95 -5.29
CA LEU A 121 8.63 8.29 -5.18
C LEU A 121 9.50 8.92 -4.08
N TYR A 122 9.50 10.25 -3.97
CA TYR A 122 10.18 10.95 -2.88
C TYR A 122 9.67 10.51 -1.51
N LYS A 123 8.35 10.51 -1.31
CA LYS A 123 7.77 10.09 -0.04
C LYS A 123 8.12 8.64 0.28
N LEU A 124 8.06 7.75 -0.72
CA LEU A 124 8.38 6.35 -0.52
C LEU A 124 9.83 6.18 -0.06
N ILE A 125 10.78 6.83 -0.74
CA ILE A 125 12.21 6.80 -0.39
C ILE A 125 12.44 7.37 1.02
N GLU A 126 11.84 8.51 1.37
CA GLU A 126 11.99 9.12 2.70
C GLU A 126 11.44 8.22 3.81
N CYS A 127 10.23 7.66 3.60
CA CYS A 127 9.63 6.73 4.54
C CYS A 127 10.51 5.50 4.74
N TYR A 128 10.99 4.90 3.64
CA TYR A 128 11.81 3.70 3.66
C TYR A 128 13.17 3.91 4.32
N ASN A 129 13.70 5.13 4.25
CA ASN A 129 14.97 5.52 4.88
C ASN A 129 14.83 6.08 6.29
N SER A 130 13.63 6.05 6.86
CA SER A 130 13.32 6.54 8.20
C SER A 130 12.78 5.41 9.08
N ASP A 131 13.06 5.47 10.38
CA ASP A 131 12.43 4.57 11.37
C ASP A 131 10.97 4.97 11.67
N LEU A 132 10.43 5.94 10.93
CA LEU A 132 9.14 6.58 11.18
C LEU A 132 8.09 6.13 10.16
N VAL A 133 7.62 4.89 10.27
CA VAL A 133 6.44 4.44 9.54
C VAL A 133 5.19 4.83 10.34
N ASN A 134 4.71 6.05 10.11
CA ASN A 134 3.56 6.58 10.86
C ASN A 134 2.20 6.31 10.20
N ASN A 135 2.15 5.83 8.94
CA ASN A 135 0.88 5.47 8.28
C ASN A 135 1.08 4.45 7.14
N PRO A 136 0.88 3.14 7.42
CA PRO A 136 1.00 2.07 6.41
C PRO A 136 0.09 2.25 5.18
N ASN A 137 -1.07 2.92 5.33
CA ASN A 137 -2.01 3.08 4.23
C ASN A 137 -1.55 4.11 3.20
N GLU A 138 -0.92 5.18 3.68
CA GLU A 138 -0.32 6.16 2.78
C GLU A 138 0.82 5.51 1.98
N LEU A 139 1.55 4.56 2.57
CA LEU A 139 2.59 3.80 1.85
C LEU A 139 2.00 2.87 0.80
N ILE A 140 0.92 2.16 1.11
CA ILE A 140 0.22 1.32 0.12
C ILE A 140 -0.28 2.19 -1.04
N ASP A 141 -0.97 3.30 -0.75
CA ASP A 141 -1.46 4.20 -1.81
C ASP A 141 -0.30 4.79 -2.64
N ILE A 142 0.82 5.15 -2.01
CA ILE A 142 2.02 5.62 -2.72
C ILE A 142 2.56 4.51 -3.63
N LYS A 143 2.72 3.28 -3.14
CA LYS A 143 3.25 2.15 -3.91
C LYS A 143 2.32 1.79 -5.07
N VAL A 144 1.00 1.77 -4.85
CA VAL A 144 -0.01 1.58 -5.91
C VAL A 144 0.13 2.64 -6.99
N ASN A 145 0.14 3.93 -6.64
CA ASN A 145 0.28 5.00 -7.62
C ASN A 145 1.56 4.86 -8.48
N LEU A 146 2.66 4.41 -7.87
CA LEU A 146 3.92 4.19 -8.59
C LEU A 146 3.88 2.93 -9.45
N MET A 147 3.21 1.87 -9.01
CA MET A 147 3.01 0.66 -9.81
C MET A 147 2.13 0.95 -11.02
N GLU A 148 1.00 1.65 -10.85
CA GLU A 148 0.11 2.05 -11.94
C GLU A 148 0.85 2.89 -13.00
N TYR A 149 1.76 3.78 -12.57
CA TYR A 149 2.61 4.53 -13.49
C TYR A 149 3.56 3.63 -14.30
N LEU A 150 4.16 2.62 -13.66
CA LEU A 150 5.09 1.71 -14.32
C LEU A 150 4.39 0.68 -15.23
N THR A 151 3.19 0.24 -14.87
CA THR A 151 2.43 -0.75 -15.64
C THR A 151 1.57 -0.14 -16.74
N GLU A 152 1.29 1.17 -16.68
CA GLU A 152 0.32 1.87 -17.52
C GLU A 152 -1.10 1.26 -17.43
N SER A 153 -1.40 0.61 -16.31
CA SER A 153 -2.66 -0.07 -16.03
C SER A 153 -3.07 0.11 -14.57
N SER A 154 -4.37 -0.03 -14.27
CA SER A 154 -4.85 -0.08 -12.88
C SER A 154 -4.29 -1.33 -12.19
N VAL A 155 -3.84 -1.18 -10.95
CA VAL A 155 -3.27 -2.29 -10.16
C VAL A 155 -4.22 -2.64 -9.02
N ASP A 156 -4.31 -3.94 -8.71
CA ASP A 156 -5.11 -4.43 -7.58
C ASP A 156 -4.50 -3.97 -6.25
N LYS A 157 -5.18 -3.06 -5.55
CA LYS A 157 -4.74 -2.49 -4.28
C LYS A 157 -4.56 -3.54 -3.19
N ASP A 158 -5.40 -4.58 -3.18
CA ASP A 158 -5.38 -5.59 -2.14
C ASP A 158 -4.11 -6.45 -2.28
N LYS A 159 -3.71 -6.82 -3.51
CA LYS A 159 -2.43 -7.51 -3.78
C LYS A 159 -1.19 -6.68 -3.41
N VAL A 160 -1.23 -5.36 -3.64
CA VAL A 160 -0.12 -4.49 -3.26
C VAL A 160 -0.02 -4.35 -1.74
N ALA A 161 -1.16 -4.34 -1.04
CA ALA A 161 -1.17 -4.37 0.42
C ALA A 161 -0.48 -5.63 0.95
N ASP A 162 -0.82 -6.80 0.42
CA ASP A 162 -0.21 -8.08 0.84
C ASP A 162 1.32 -8.07 0.65
N THR A 163 1.81 -7.60 -0.49
CA THR A 163 3.26 -7.48 -0.76
C THR A 163 3.95 -6.52 0.21
N VAL A 164 3.31 -5.41 0.54
CA VAL A 164 3.83 -4.45 1.53
C VAL A 164 3.87 -5.08 2.92
N LEU A 165 2.88 -5.90 3.28
CA LEU A 165 2.83 -6.60 4.57
C LEU A 165 3.94 -7.64 4.71
N GLU A 166 4.24 -8.39 3.65
CA GLU A 166 5.39 -9.32 3.61
C GLU A 166 6.71 -8.58 3.80
N GLU A 167 6.91 -7.45 3.12
CA GLU A 167 8.09 -6.59 3.28
C GLU A 167 8.21 -6.03 4.71
N PHE A 168 7.08 -5.77 5.40
CA PHE A 168 7.04 -5.34 6.80
C PHE A 168 7.29 -6.48 7.81
N GLY A 169 7.24 -7.75 7.39
CA GLY A 169 7.51 -8.91 8.25
C GLY A 169 8.92 -8.93 8.86
N GLY A 170 9.89 -8.25 8.22
CA GLY A 170 11.27 -8.10 8.68
C GLY A 170 11.55 -6.93 9.63
N TYR A 171 10.54 -6.10 9.94
CA TYR A 171 10.72 -4.94 10.83
C TYR A 171 10.60 -5.33 12.31
N ASP A 172 11.04 -4.43 13.20
CA ASP A 172 10.94 -4.58 14.65
C ASP A 172 9.51 -4.96 15.11
N LYS A 173 9.44 -5.77 16.17
CA LYS A 173 8.23 -6.32 16.77
C LYS A 173 7.18 -5.24 17.05
N ASP A 174 7.58 -4.07 17.52
CA ASP A 174 6.62 -3.02 17.90
C ASP A 174 5.97 -2.38 16.67
N LEU A 175 6.73 -2.20 15.59
CA LEU A 175 6.20 -1.69 14.32
C LEU A 175 5.28 -2.70 13.62
N ARG A 176 5.61 -3.99 13.71
CA ARG A 176 4.73 -5.07 13.22
C ARG A 176 3.43 -5.10 13.99
N VAL A 177 3.48 -5.05 15.32
CA VAL A 177 2.28 -5.04 16.17
C VAL A 177 1.40 -3.82 15.88
N LEU A 178 1.98 -2.63 15.68
CA LEU A 178 1.24 -1.43 15.31
C LEU A 178 0.58 -1.56 13.93
N THR A 179 1.29 -2.11 12.95
CA THR A 179 0.78 -2.32 11.58
C THR A 179 -0.37 -3.33 11.59
N TYR A 180 -0.22 -4.46 12.29
CA TYR A 180 -1.29 -5.43 12.51
C TYR A 180 -2.49 -4.82 13.23
N LYS A 181 -2.26 -3.99 14.26
CA LYS A 181 -3.32 -3.32 15.00
C LYS A 181 -4.12 -2.36 14.12
N ILE A 182 -3.43 -1.56 13.29
CA ILE A 182 -4.08 -0.64 12.34
C ILE A 182 -4.90 -1.40 11.28
N LEU A 183 -4.38 -2.55 10.78
CA LEU A 183 -5.12 -3.40 9.84
C LEU A 183 -6.35 -4.02 10.49
N LEU A 184 -6.23 -4.48 11.73
CA LEU A 184 -7.37 -5.00 12.51
C LEU A 184 -8.40 -3.90 12.80
N GLU A 185 -7.97 -2.69 13.14
CA GLU A 185 -8.85 -1.52 13.33
C GLU A 185 -9.58 -1.17 12.02
N LYS A 186 -8.88 -1.22 10.88
CA LYS A 186 -9.47 -0.98 9.56
C LYS A 186 -10.41 -2.09 9.10
N PHE A 187 -10.05 -3.33 9.35
CA PHE A 187 -10.92 -4.48 9.13
C PHE A 187 -12.18 -4.35 9.98
N ASN A 188 -12.03 -4.02 11.27
CA ASN A 188 -13.16 -3.79 12.17
C ASN A 188 -14.00 -2.57 11.78
N SER A 189 -13.40 -1.55 11.15
CA SER A 189 -14.11 -0.36 10.66
C SER A 189 -14.82 -0.60 9.32
N LYS A 190 -14.20 -1.30 8.37
CA LYS A 190 -14.79 -1.69 7.08
C LYS A 190 -15.94 -2.69 7.25
N TYR A 191 -15.83 -3.54 8.27
CA TYR A 191 -16.82 -4.54 8.63
C TYR A 191 -17.45 -4.22 9.99
N SER A 192 -17.68 -2.94 10.29
CA SER A 192 -18.23 -2.50 11.59
C SER A 192 -19.56 -3.19 11.93
N GLU A 193 -20.38 -3.43 10.90
CA GLU A 193 -21.68 -4.11 10.98
C GLU A 193 -21.58 -5.64 11.17
N LEU A 194 -20.39 -6.23 11.01
CA LEU A 194 -20.20 -7.66 11.23
C LEU A 194 -19.91 -7.96 12.71
N ASN A 195 -20.49 -9.05 13.21
CA ASN A 195 -20.28 -9.50 14.56
C ASN A 195 -18.91 -10.16 14.76
N SER A 196 -18.59 -10.48 16.02
CA SER A 196 -17.28 -11.03 16.40
C SER A 196 -16.97 -12.37 15.72
N ASN A 197 -17.98 -13.21 15.50
CA ASN A 197 -17.82 -14.50 14.80
C ASN A 197 -17.59 -14.30 13.30
N GLN A 198 -18.36 -13.41 12.66
CA GLN A 198 -18.17 -13.05 11.26
C GLN A 198 -16.78 -12.44 11.01
N LYS A 199 -16.34 -11.55 11.90
CA LYS A 199 -14.98 -10.97 11.88
C LYS A 199 -13.89 -12.01 12.06
N ARG A 200 -14.10 -13.01 12.94
CA ARG A 200 -13.17 -14.14 13.13
C ARG A 200 -13.03 -14.96 11.85
N ILE A 201 -14.15 -15.33 11.24
CA ILE A 201 -14.17 -16.17 10.04
C ILE A 201 -13.44 -15.52 8.87
N LEU A 202 -13.71 -14.24 8.62
CA LEU A 202 -13.01 -13.47 7.60
C LEU A 202 -11.51 -13.34 7.87
N ARG A 203 -11.09 -13.20 9.14
CA ARG A 203 -9.67 -13.17 9.51
C ARG A 203 -8.99 -14.51 9.25
N GLU A 204 -9.59 -15.61 9.69
CA GLU A 204 -9.05 -16.96 9.45
C GLU A 204 -9.01 -17.29 7.96
N TYR A 205 -10.00 -16.86 7.19
CA TYR A 205 -10.03 -17.00 5.73
C TYR A 205 -8.87 -16.24 5.06
N ILE A 206 -8.65 -14.97 5.41
CA ILE A 206 -7.55 -14.17 4.88
C ILE A 206 -6.19 -14.79 5.23
N ASN A 207 -6.03 -15.25 6.47
CA ASN A 207 -4.77 -15.84 6.96
C ASN A 207 -4.45 -17.23 6.39
N SER A 208 -5.42 -17.90 5.75
CA SER A 208 -5.27 -19.28 5.29
C SER A 208 -5.58 -19.49 3.81
N ILE A 209 -5.58 -18.40 3.02
CA ILE A 209 -5.91 -18.41 1.59
C ILE A 209 -5.01 -19.36 0.78
N ASP A 210 -3.78 -19.60 1.24
CA ASP A 210 -2.82 -20.53 0.61
C ASP A 210 -2.93 -21.98 1.12
N SER A 211 -3.68 -22.23 2.20
CA SER A 211 -3.80 -23.54 2.85
C SER A 211 -5.21 -24.13 2.73
N THR A 212 -5.49 -24.70 1.56
CA THR A 212 -6.81 -25.29 1.23
C THR A 212 -7.26 -26.37 2.23
N SER A 213 -6.33 -27.13 2.81
CA SER A 213 -6.66 -28.19 3.79
C SER A 213 -7.10 -27.60 5.13
N TYR A 214 -6.36 -26.60 5.64
CA TYR A 214 -6.68 -25.93 6.90
C TYR A 214 -8.02 -25.21 6.81
N LEU A 215 -8.26 -24.50 5.70
CA LEU A 215 -9.49 -23.75 5.50
C LEU A 215 -10.73 -24.66 5.48
N LYS A 216 -10.59 -25.88 4.94
CA LYS A 216 -11.66 -26.89 4.95
C LYS A 216 -11.95 -27.42 6.36
N GLU A 217 -10.91 -27.73 7.13
CA GLU A 217 -11.06 -28.17 8.53
C GLU A 217 -11.74 -27.09 9.37
N PHE A 218 -11.29 -25.84 9.19
CA PHE A 218 -11.90 -24.67 9.81
C PHE A 218 -13.37 -24.53 9.42
N TYR A 219 -13.71 -24.56 8.13
CA TYR A 219 -15.08 -24.48 7.64
C TYR A 219 -15.98 -25.56 8.27
N ASN A 220 -15.57 -26.83 8.24
CA ASN A 220 -16.34 -27.93 8.79
C ASN A 220 -16.53 -27.82 10.31
N LYS A 221 -15.54 -27.28 11.02
CA LYS A 221 -15.64 -26.99 12.46
C LYS A 221 -16.68 -25.89 12.73
N GLU A 222 -16.69 -24.82 11.95
CA GLU A 222 -17.66 -23.72 12.09
C GLU A 222 -19.09 -24.18 11.74
N VAL A 223 -19.25 -25.01 10.69
CA VAL A 223 -20.52 -25.67 10.35
C VAL A 223 -21.06 -26.48 11.54
N ALA A 224 -20.20 -27.29 12.16
CA ALA A 224 -20.60 -28.08 13.33
C ALA A 224 -21.02 -27.19 14.52
N GLN A 225 -20.30 -26.09 14.78
CA GLN A 225 -20.66 -25.14 15.83
C GLN A 225 -22.00 -24.45 15.57
N LEU A 226 -22.25 -24.03 14.33
CA LEU A 226 -23.51 -23.40 13.94
C LEU A 226 -24.69 -24.37 14.06
N HIS A 227 -24.52 -25.65 13.71
CA HIS A 227 -25.55 -26.68 13.92
C HIS A 227 -25.95 -26.80 15.39
N ILE A 228 -24.97 -26.80 16.30
CA ILE A 228 -25.20 -26.85 17.75
C ILE A 228 -25.99 -25.60 18.18
N GLN A 229 -25.49 -24.40 17.86
CA GLN A 229 -26.10 -23.14 18.26
C GLN A 229 -27.53 -22.97 17.73
N LEU A 230 -27.77 -23.27 16.45
CA LEU A 230 -29.10 -23.16 15.85
C LEU A 230 -30.07 -24.22 16.39
N THR A 231 -29.57 -25.38 16.81
CA THR A 231 -30.39 -26.42 17.45
C THR A 231 -30.79 -26.03 18.86
N GLU A 232 -29.87 -25.47 19.64
CA GLU A 232 -30.17 -24.93 20.97
C GLU A 232 -31.18 -23.78 20.90
N ARG A 233 -30.99 -22.83 19.97
CA ARG A 233 -31.93 -21.72 19.74
C ARG A 233 -33.31 -22.18 19.24
N SER A 234 -33.37 -23.20 18.39
CA SER A 234 -34.66 -23.75 17.94
C SER A 234 -35.51 -24.31 19.09
N LYS A 235 -34.90 -24.69 20.23
CA LYS A 235 -35.62 -25.14 21.42
C LYS A 235 -36.27 -23.99 22.19
N THR A 236 -35.76 -22.77 22.09
CA THR A 236 -36.28 -21.59 22.81
C THR A 236 -37.33 -20.81 22.01
N ILE A 237 -37.51 -21.13 20.72
CA ILE A 237 -38.51 -20.49 19.85
C ILE A 237 -39.89 -21.14 20.04
N ASN A 238 -40.86 -20.33 20.48
CA ASN A 238 -42.26 -20.76 20.66
C ASN A 238 -43.08 -20.72 19.36
N ASP A 239 -42.67 -19.92 18.37
CA ASP A 239 -43.34 -19.80 17.07
C ASP A 239 -43.03 -21.03 16.19
N LYS A 240 -44.09 -21.81 15.93
CA LYS A 240 -44.02 -23.04 15.11
C LYS A 240 -43.60 -22.77 13.67
N VAL A 241 -44.03 -21.64 13.07
CA VAL A 241 -43.70 -21.29 11.68
C VAL A 241 -42.23 -20.91 11.56
N LEU A 242 -41.73 -20.12 12.50
CA LEU A 242 -40.31 -19.75 12.58
C LEU A 242 -39.42 -20.97 12.79
N LYS A 243 -39.86 -21.91 13.63
CA LYS A 243 -39.14 -23.17 13.88
C LYS A 243 -39.02 -24.04 12.63
N ILE A 244 -40.12 -24.21 11.87
CA ILE A 244 -40.12 -24.96 10.61
C ILE A 244 -39.17 -24.32 9.59
N LYS A 245 -39.22 -22.98 9.43
CA LYS A 245 -38.32 -22.26 8.53
C LYS A 245 -36.85 -22.39 8.94
N LEU A 246 -36.57 -22.31 10.25
CA LEU A 246 -35.22 -22.47 10.78
C LEU A 246 -34.66 -23.88 10.50
N ASP A 247 -35.48 -24.91 10.68
CA ASP A 247 -35.06 -26.29 10.42
C ASP A 247 -34.91 -26.59 8.92
N GLU A 248 -35.63 -25.89 8.04
CA GLU A 248 -35.43 -25.93 6.60
C GLU A 248 -34.12 -25.25 6.18
N VAL A 249 -33.83 -24.07 6.76
CA VAL A 249 -32.61 -23.31 6.47
C VAL A 249 -31.35 -24.04 6.97
N LYS A 250 -31.42 -24.77 8.10
CA LYS A 250 -30.31 -25.62 8.59
C LYS A 250 -29.85 -26.68 7.59
N LYS A 251 -30.73 -27.15 6.69
CA LYS A 251 -30.37 -28.17 5.69
C LYS A 251 -29.33 -27.68 4.68
N PHE A 252 -29.24 -26.37 4.47
CA PHE A 252 -28.25 -25.76 3.59
C PHE A 252 -26.88 -25.61 4.27
N LEU A 253 -26.79 -25.78 5.59
CA LEU A 253 -25.52 -25.76 6.32
C LEU A 253 -24.84 -27.13 6.25
N THR A 254 -24.25 -27.47 5.11
CA THR A 254 -23.63 -28.79 4.89
C THR A 254 -22.11 -28.76 5.04
N PRO A 255 -21.50 -29.78 5.67
CA PRO A 255 -20.06 -29.92 5.70
C PRO A 255 -19.51 -30.27 4.31
N LEU A 256 -18.29 -29.83 4.02
CA LEU A 256 -17.57 -30.13 2.80
C LEU A 256 -16.88 -31.49 2.89
N SER A 257 -16.93 -32.26 1.80
CA SER A 257 -16.26 -33.54 1.67
C SER A 257 -14.75 -33.39 1.46
N LYS A 258 -14.03 -34.52 1.53
CA LYS A 258 -12.57 -34.56 1.35
C LYS A 258 -12.13 -34.05 -0.02
N THR A 259 -12.99 -34.14 -1.05
CA THR A 259 -12.69 -33.72 -2.43
C THR A 259 -13.12 -32.29 -2.74
N ASP A 260 -14.01 -31.70 -1.93
CA ASP A 260 -14.56 -30.37 -2.23
C ASP A 260 -13.55 -29.25 -1.98
N LYS A 261 -13.65 -28.15 -2.73
CA LYS A 261 -12.86 -26.94 -2.46
C LYS A 261 -13.73 -25.94 -1.71
N VAL A 262 -13.14 -25.20 -0.77
CA VAL A 262 -13.83 -24.10 -0.10
C VAL A 262 -13.95 -22.97 -1.12
N SER A 263 -15.19 -22.58 -1.46
CA SER A 263 -15.48 -21.47 -2.35
C SER A 263 -15.83 -20.19 -1.59
N SER A 264 -15.88 -19.06 -2.30
CA SER A 264 -16.39 -17.80 -1.77
C SER A 264 -17.86 -17.90 -1.34
N GLU A 265 -18.65 -18.76 -1.98
CA GLU A 265 -20.05 -19.01 -1.60
C GLU A 265 -20.13 -19.67 -0.22
N ASN A 266 -19.27 -20.66 0.04
CA ASN A 266 -19.21 -21.30 1.36
C ASN A 266 -18.86 -20.29 2.48
N LEU A 267 -18.00 -19.32 2.18
CA LEU A 267 -17.68 -18.24 3.13
C LEU A 267 -18.89 -17.34 3.39
N VAL A 268 -19.61 -16.96 2.33
CA VAL A 268 -20.83 -16.15 2.44
C VAL A 268 -21.89 -16.88 3.27
N ASP A 269 -22.06 -18.19 3.07
CA ASP A 269 -22.98 -19.01 3.83
C ASP A 269 -22.68 -18.94 5.33
N LEU A 270 -21.42 -19.19 5.73
CA LEU A 270 -21.02 -19.09 7.15
C LEU A 270 -21.34 -17.72 7.74
N LEU A 271 -21.06 -16.64 7.01
CA LEU A 271 -21.32 -15.28 7.48
C LEU A 271 -22.82 -15.02 7.64
N GLN A 272 -23.65 -15.51 6.72
CA GLN A 272 -25.10 -15.37 6.80
C GLN A 272 -25.69 -16.18 7.97
N PHE A 273 -25.22 -17.41 8.19
CA PHE A 273 -25.67 -18.24 9.31
C PHE A 273 -25.28 -17.64 10.68
N TYR A 274 -24.09 -17.04 10.80
CA TYR A 274 -23.72 -16.31 12.02
C TYR A 274 -24.47 -14.98 12.21
N SER A 275 -24.96 -14.36 11.13
CA SER A 275 -25.91 -13.24 11.26
C SER A 275 -27.27 -13.73 11.73
N LEU A 276 -27.72 -14.89 11.22
CA LEU A 276 -28.99 -15.50 11.60
C LEU A 276 -28.99 -15.91 13.08
N THR A 277 -27.91 -16.49 13.60
CA THR A 277 -27.83 -16.84 15.03
C THR A 277 -28.00 -15.60 15.91
N GLU A 278 -27.40 -14.46 15.56
CA GLU A 278 -27.61 -13.22 16.32
C GLU A 278 -29.02 -12.65 16.22
N LYS A 279 -29.67 -12.72 15.06
CA LYS A 279 -31.07 -12.27 14.90
C LYS A 279 -32.07 -13.14 15.66
N LEU A 280 -31.66 -14.35 16.03
CA LEU A 280 -32.43 -15.28 16.85
C LEU A 280 -32.08 -15.15 18.35
N ASN A 281 -31.30 -14.13 18.75
CA ASN A 281 -31.15 -13.73 20.16
C ASN A 281 -32.35 -12.89 20.62
#